data_AF-A0A9W4S145-F1
#
_entry.id   AF-A0A9W4S145-F1
#
_cell.length_a   1.000
_cell.length_b   1.000
_cell.length_c   1.000
_cell.angle_alpha   90.00
_cell.angle_beta   90.00
_cell.angle_gamma   90.00
#
_symmetry.space_group_name_H-M   'P 1'
#
loop_
_entity.id
_entity.type
_entity.pdbx_description
1 polymer ?
#
loop_
_entity_poly.entity_id
_entity_poly.type
_entity_poly.pdbx_seq_one_letter_code
_entity_poly.pdbx_strand_id
1 'polypeptide(L)'
;MSTQLLDLTAVITPKPGKAEQIFQLFSNCVNYSKANEPGTLRYEIHRGLKDKNGGLEEFVVRETYADEDALNKHMGGPDVVALVKAMESGELVESVKVIHTNPGAGYERSKI
;
A
#
# COMPACT_ATOMS: atom_id res chain seq x y z
N MET A 1 1.91 -7.46 -24.33
CA MET A 1 1.66 -6.83 -23.03
C MET A 1 0.83 -7.79 -22.22
N SER A 2 1.28 -8.12 -21.00
CA SER A 2 0.56 -9.01 -20.10
C SER A 2 -0.69 -8.30 -19.61
N THR A 3 -1.87 -8.88 -19.83
CA THR A 3 -3.16 -8.40 -19.28
C THR A 3 -3.45 -9.03 -17.91
N GLN A 4 -2.41 -9.46 -17.21
CA GLN A 4 -2.55 -10.09 -15.91
C GLN A 4 -2.64 -9.03 -14.81
N LEU A 5 -3.74 -9.06 -14.07
CA LEU A 5 -3.90 -8.29 -12.84
C LEU A 5 -2.73 -8.56 -11.89
N LEU A 6 -2.19 -7.51 -11.30
CA LEU A 6 -1.18 -7.60 -10.24
C LEU A 6 -1.86 -7.27 -8.91
N ASP A 7 -1.81 -8.19 -7.96
CA ASP A 7 -2.34 -7.99 -6.62
C ASP A 7 -1.22 -8.15 -5.60
N LEU A 8 -1.09 -7.18 -4.71
CA LEU A 8 -0.09 -7.24 -3.65
C LEU A 8 -0.63 -6.70 -2.32
N THR A 9 -0.02 -7.17 -1.25
CA THR A 9 -0.25 -6.68 0.10
C THR A 9 1.08 -6.35 0.75
N ALA A 10 1.19 -5.16 1.33
CA ALA A 10 2.32 -4.77 2.15
C ALA A 10 1.91 -4.73 3.64
N VAL A 11 2.76 -5.25 4.50
CA VAL A 11 2.69 -5.04 5.96
C VAL A 11 3.86 -4.18 6.36
N ILE A 12 3.58 -3.07 7.04
CA ILE A 12 4.56 -2.04 7.39
C ILE A 12 4.51 -1.82 8.90
N THR A 13 5.67 -1.93 9.53
CA THR A 13 5.85 -1.57 10.94
C THR A 13 6.59 -0.23 11.00
N PRO A 14 5.93 0.91 11.33
CA PRO A 14 6.60 2.17 11.63
C PRO A 14 7.57 2.05 12.79
N LYS A 15 8.61 2.89 12.78
CA LYS A 15 9.37 3.19 13.98
C LYS A 15 8.52 3.96 15.01
N PRO A 16 8.87 3.93 16.31
CA PRO A 16 8.12 4.65 17.35
C PRO A 16 7.92 6.14 17.00
N GLY A 17 6.67 6.60 17.06
CA GLY A 17 6.29 7.99 16.78
C GLY A 17 6.20 8.37 15.30
N LYS A 18 6.42 7.44 14.35
CA LYS A 18 6.38 7.72 12.90
C LYS A 18 5.07 7.36 12.20
N ALA A 19 4.11 6.77 12.92
CA ALA A 19 2.89 6.24 12.33
C ALA A 19 2.04 7.29 11.58
N GLU A 20 1.85 8.48 12.16
CA GLU A 20 1.09 9.56 11.49
C GLU A 20 1.80 10.07 10.23
N GLN A 21 3.13 10.15 10.25
CA GLN A 21 3.90 10.55 9.08
C GLN A 21 3.75 9.53 7.95
N ILE A 22 3.81 8.23 8.25
CA ILE A 22 3.57 7.17 7.27
C ILE A 22 2.14 7.26 6.74
N PHE A 23 1.15 7.36 7.62
CA PHE A 23 -0.26 7.42 7.22
C PHE A 23 -0.54 8.62 6.30
N GLN A 24 0.06 9.78 6.57
CA GLN A 24 -0.07 10.95 5.72
C GLN A 24 0.57 10.77 4.33
N LEU A 25 1.76 10.17 4.26
CA LEU A 25 2.43 9.88 2.98
C LEU A 25 1.58 8.94 2.11
N PHE A 26 1.03 7.87 2.69
CA PHE A 26 0.11 6.99 1.98
C PHE A 26 -1.20 7.69 1.60
N SER A 27 -1.74 8.56 2.45
CA SER A 27 -2.95 9.34 2.14
C SER A 27 -2.76 10.24 0.92
N ASN A 28 -1.56 10.81 0.75
CA ASN A 28 -1.23 11.57 -0.46
C ASN A 28 -1.20 10.66 -1.69
N CYS A 29 -0.59 9.48 -1.59
CA CYS A 29 -0.59 8.47 -2.65
C CYS A 29 -2.01 8.05 -3.05
N VAL A 30 -2.91 7.82 -2.07
CA VAL A 30 -4.33 7.51 -2.31
C VAL A 30 -5.00 8.61 -3.13
N ASN A 31 -4.81 9.87 -2.74
CA ASN A 31 -5.43 11.01 -3.42
C ASN A 31 -4.91 11.18 -4.86
N TYR A 32 -3.59 11.07 -5.05
CA TYR A 32 -2.96 11.15 -6.36
C TYR A 32 -3.39 10.00 -7.27
N SER A 33 -3.31 8.77 -6.77
CA SER A 33 -3.65 7.56 -7.52
C SER A 33 -5.10 7.59 -7.99
N LYS A 34 -6.04 7.91 -7.08
CA LYS A 34 -7.46 8.03 -7.41
C LYS A 34 -7.75 9.04 -8.53
N ALA A 35 -6.99 10.14 -8.59
CA ALA A 35 -7.21 11.19 -9.57
C ALA A 35 -6.50 10.92 -10.92
N ASN A 36 -5.36 10.23 -10.92
CA ASN A 36 -4.45 10.20 -12.06
C ASN A 36 -4.15 8.79 -12.60
N GLU A 37 -4.49 7.73 -11.87
CA GLU A 37 -4.09 6.36 -12.18
C GLU A 37 -5.30 5.45 -12.38
N PRO A 38 -6.00 5.53 -13.53
CA PRO A 38 -7.15 4.67 -13.81
C PRO A 38 -6.82 3.17 -13.84
N GLY A 39 -5.54 2.81 -13.97
CA GLY A 39 -5.04 1.43 -13.90
C GLY A 39 -4.81 0.91 -12.48
N THR A 40 -4.86 1.77 -11.45
CA THR A 40 -4.79 1.38 -10.03
C THR A 40 -6.20 1.09 -9.54
N LEU A 41 -6.56 -0.20 -9.52
CA LEU A 41 -7.92 -0.68 -9.26
C LEU A 41 -8.26 -0.70 -7.76
N ARG A 42 -7.24 -0.89 -6.92
CA ARG A 42 -7.33 -0.82 -5.46
C ARG A 42 -6.04 -0.21 -4.93
N TYR A 43 -6.17 0.76 -4.04
CA TYR A 43 -5.05 1.29 -3.25
C TYR A 43 -5.58 1.74 -1.90
N GLU A 44 -5.39 0.91 -0.90
CA GLU A 44 -5.93 1.11 0.44
C GLU A 44 -4.84 0.98 1.48
N ILE A 45 -4.86 1.83 2.49
CA ILE A 45 -4.07 1.67 3.71
C ILE A 45 -5.01 1.49 4.90
N HIS A 46 -4.72 0.47 5.72
CA HIS A 46 -5.45 0.13 6.92
C HIS A 46 -4.53 0.23 8.13
N ARG A 47 -4.98 0.85 9.21
CA ARG A 47 -4.26 0.81 10.49
C ARG A 47 -4.62 -0.48 11.23
N GLY A 48 -3.61 -1.24 11.62
CA GLY A 48 -3.77 -2.43 12.46
C GLY A 48 -4.31 -2.08 13.84
N LEU A 49 -5.11 -2.98 14.41
CA LEU A 49 -5.60 -2.86 15.77
C LEU A 49 -4.51 -3.35 16.74
N LYS A 50 -3.87 -2.42 17.46
CA LYS A 50 -2.72 -2.72 18.34
C LYS A 50 -3.02 -3.86 19.33
N ASP A 51 -4.22 -3.89 19.92
CA ASP A 51 -4.62 -4.92 20.89
C ASP A 51 -4.77 -6.33 20.28
N LYS A 52 -5.01 -6.42 18.97
CA LYS A 52 -5.10 -7.69 18.22
C LYS A 52 -3.77 -8.10 17.60
N ASN A 53 -2.82 -7.18 17.48
CA ASN A 53 -1.55 -7.36 16.79
C ASN A 53 -0.35 -7.29 17.74
N GLY A 54 -0.49 -7.85 18.94
CA GLY A 54 0.63 -7.97 19.89
C GLY A 54 1.18 -6.63 20.40
N GLY A 55 0.38 -5.57 20.38
CA GLY A 55 0.77 -4.22 20.81
C GLY A 55 1.54 -3.41 19.76
N LEU A 56 1.80 -3.98 18.58
CA LEU A 56 2.56 -3.31 17.52
C LEU A 56 1.67 -2.33 16.75
N GLU A 57 2.25 -1.17 16.41
CA GLU A 57 1.66 -0.29 15.41
C GLU A 57 2.07 -0.79 14.04
N GLU A 58 1.08 -1.21 13.25
CA GLU A 58 1.30 -1.77 11.92
C GLU A 58 0.27 -1.21 10.94
N PHE A 59 0.65 -1.15 9.68
CA PHE A 59 -0.24 -0.85 8.57
C PHE A 59 -0.31 -2.02 7.60
N VAL A 60 -1.48 -2.22 7.01
CA VAL A 60 -1.69 -3.13 5.89
C VAL A 60 -2.08 -2.30 4.67
N VAL A 61 -1.28 -2.39 3.62
CA VAL A 61 -1.56 -1.76 2.33
C VAL A 61 -2.01 -2.83 1.36
N ARG A 62 -3.12 -2.59 0.66
CA ARG A 62 -3.66 -3.53 -0.32
C ARG A 62 -3.76 -2.85 -1.67
N GLU A 63 -3.15 -3.45 -2.66
CA GLU A 63 -3.02 -2.85 -3.98
C GLU A 63 -3.45 -3.85 -5.05
N THR A 64 -4.10 -3.35 -6.09
CA THR A 64 -4.45 -4.12 -7.29
C THR A 64 -4.25 -3.23 -8.50
N TYR A 65 -3.52 -3.71 -9.50
CA TYR A 65 -3.23 -3.01 -10.75
C TYR A 65 -3.76 -3.81 -11.94
N ALA A 66 -4.22 -3.09 -12.97
CA ALA A 66 -4.73 -3.67 -14.21
C ALA A 66 -3.68 -4.55 -14.92
N ASP A 67 -2.43 -4.11 -14.88
CA ASP A 67 -1.27 -4.73 -15.52
C ASP A 67 0.05 -4.15 -14.96
N GLU A 68 1.17 -4.59 -15.53
CA GLU A 68 2.52 -4.13 -15.16
C GLU A 68 2.77 -2.65 -15.52
N ASP A 69 2.16 -2.14 -16.59
CA ASP A 69 2.30 -0.73 -16.97
C ASP A 69 1.58 0.19 -15.95
N ALA A 70 0.45 -0.24 -15.41
CA ALA A 70 -0.26 0.44 -14.33
C ALA A 70 0.58 0.47 -13.05
N LEU A 71 1.19 -0.66 -12.65
CA LEU A 71 2.12 -0.70 -11.52
C LEU A 71 3.33 0.22 -11.74
N ASN A 72 3.95 0.18 -12.92
CA ASN A 72 5.10 1.02 -13.25
C ASN A 72 4.75 2.52 -13.20
N LYS A 73 3.57 2.91 -13.69
CA LYS A 73 3.06 4.28 -13.59
C LYS A 73 2.85 4.69 -12.13
N HIS A 74 2.26 3.81 -11.32
CA HIS A 74 2.09 4.04 -9.88
C HIS A 74 3.44 4.27 -9.19
N MET A 75 4.40 3.37 -9.40
CA MET A 75 5.74 3.47 -8.83
C MET A 75 6.52 4.72 -9.28
N GLY A 76 6.19 5.26 -10.45
CA GLY A 76 6.74 6.52 -10.97
C GLY A 76 6.02 7.79 -10.52
N GLY A 77 4.89 7.68 -9.81
CA GLY A 77 4.10 8.81 -9.35
C GLY A 77 4.86 9.65 -8.31
N PRO A 78 4.71 10.99 -8.29
CA PRO A 78 5.49 11.87 -7.41
C PRO A 78 5.31 11.55 -5.92
N ASP A 79 4.07 11.27 -5.48
CA ASP A 79 3.79 10.92 -4.07
C ASP A 79 4.33 9.55 -3.70
N VAL A 80 4.29 8.57 -4.60
CA VAL A 80 4.84 7.22 -4.39
C VAL A 80 6.37 7.27 -4.34
N VAL A 81 7.00 8.03 -5.24
CA VAL A 81 8.45 8.27 -5.21
C VAL A 81 8.88 8.94 -3.90
N ALA A 82 8.10 9.91 -3.40
CA ALA A 82 8.38 10.55 -2.12
C ALA A 82 8.23 9.56 -0.94
N LEU A 83 7.18 8.74 -0.95
CA LEU A 83 6.95 7.68 0.03
C LEU A 83 8.11 6.68 0.06
N VAL A 84 8.50 6.12 -1.10
CA VAL A 84 9.58 5.12 -1.22
C VAL A 84 10.89 5.69 -0.69
N LYS A 85 11.28 6.90 -1.12
CA LYS A 85 12.48 7.58 -0.60
C LYS A 85 12.43 7.76 0.92
N ALA A 86 11.27 8.13 1.46
CA ALA A 86 11.11 8.32 2.88
C ALA A 86 11.24 6.99 3.65
N MET A 87 10.77 5.87 3.10
CA MET A 87 10.94 4.53 3.67
C MET A 87 12.39 4.03 3.56
N GLU A 88 13.05 4.26 2.43
CA GLU A 88 14.45 3.88 2.17
C GLU A 88 15.46 4.68 2.99
N SER A 89 15.08 5.84 3.52
CA SER A 89 15.92 6.62 4.45
C SER A 89 16.31 5.85 5.72
N GLY A 90 15.55 4.80 6.06
CA GLY A 90 15.72 4.04 7.29
C GLY A 90 15.22 4.77 8.55
N GLU A 91 14.61 5.96 8.42
CA GLU A 91 14.13 6.74 9.57
C GLU A 91 12.66 6.47 9.92
N LEU A 92 11.87 5.95 8.97
CA LEU A 92 10.41 5.84 9.13
C LEU A 92 9.94 4.44 9.51
N VAL A 93 10.52 3.40 8.93
CA VAL A 93 10.04 2.02 9.03
C VAL A 93 11.06 1.17 9.76
N GLU A 94 10.55 0.28 10.62
CA GLU A 94 11.31 -0.80 11.24
C GLU A 94 11.33 -2.01 10.30
N SER A 95 10.19 -2.33 9.69
CA SER A 95 10.10 -3.42 8.72
C SER A 95 9.03 -3.16 7.65
N VAL A 96 9.26 -3.74 6.47
CA VAL A 96 8.34 -3.74 5.33
C VAL A 96 8.34 -5.14 4.74
N LYS A 97 7.16 -5.73 4.58
CA LYS A 97 6.99 -7.01 3.90
C LYS A 97 5.96 -6.86 2.79
N VAL A 98 6.39 -7.03 1.54
CA VAL A 98 5.51 -7.04 0.37
C VAL A 98 5.30 -8.47 -0.09
N ILE A 99 4.04 -8.85 -0.33
CA ILE A 99 3.65 -10.16 -0.82
C ILE A 99 2.82 -9.95 -2.09
N HIS A 100 3.32 -10.45 -3.22
CA HIS A 100 2.56 -10.54 -4.46
C HIS A 100 1.70 -11.79 -4.42
N THR A 101 0.45 -11.68 -4.86
CA THR A 101 -0.54 -12.75 -4.80
C THR A 101 -1.22 -12.96 -6.14
N ASN A 102 -1.63 -14.20 -6.38
CA ASN A 102 -2.57 -14.53 -7.44
C ASN A 102 -3.95 -14.76 -6.82
N PRO A 103 -5.04 -14.59 -7.58
CA PRO A 103 -6.37 -14.93 -7.10
C PRO A 103 -6.44 -16.35 -6.53
N GLY A 104 -7.05 -16.49 -5.35
CA GLY A 104 -7.30 -17.76 -4.67
C GLY A 104 -8.79 -17.98 -4.40
N ALA A 105 -9.12 -18.95 -3.57
CA ALA A 105 -10.50 -19.15 -3.12
C ALA A 105 -10.96 -17.99 -2.21
N GLY A 106 -12.17 -17.49 -2.41
CA GLY A 106 -12.75 -16.43 -1.57
C GLY A 106 -14.07 -15.88 -2.10
N TYR A 107 -14.70 -15.00 -1.33
CA TYR A 107 -15.84 -14.18 -1.76
C TYR A 107 -15.75 -12.81 -1.08
N GLU A 108 -16.23 -11.77 -1.76
CA GLU A 108 -16.38 -10.43 -1.18
C GLU A 108 -17.85 -10.02 -1.30
N ARG A 109 -18.42 -9.52 -0.20
CA ARG A 109 -19.77 -8.95 -0.20
C ARG A 109 -19.64 -7.44 -0.08
N SER A 110 -20.46 -6.71 -0.81
CA SER A 110 -20.59 -5.27 -0.61
C SER A 110 -20.95 -5.00 0.84
N LYS A 111 -20.28 -4.00 1.45
CA LYS A 111 -20.65 -3.50 2.77
C LYS A 111 -22.05 -2.90 2.66
N ILE A 112 -22.95 -3.33 3.55
CA ILE A 112 -24.32 -2.79 3.68
C ILE A 112 -24.24 -1.47 4.45
#